data_AF-A0AA97AV54-F1
#
_entry.id   AF-A0AA97AV54-F1
#
_cell.length_a   1.000
_cell.length_b   1.000
_cell.length_c   1.000
_cell.angle_alpha   90.00
_cell.angle_beta   90.00
_cell.angle_gamma   90.00
#
_symmetry.space_group_name_H-M   'P 1'
#
loop_
_entity.id
_entity.type
_entity.pdbx_description
1 polymer ?
#
loop_
_entity_poly.entity_id
_entity_poly.type
_entity_poly.pdbx_seq_one_letter_code
_entity_poly.pdbx_strand_id
1 'polypeptide(L)'
;MGKTAKICSLICSMIILVMGFITPSQAAETKRILIVASNLQDMGDPEKHDARNNLWEYATPYHVFVSHGYDVDFVSPKGGVVPFMMDPLGISSYTIKHEGFLERANSSLKPEKVVIENFAAVYIGGGYGTLFDVASNRELLRSL
;
A
#
# COMPACT_ATOMS: atom_id res chain seq x y z
N MET A 1 41.16 4.44 51.59
CA MET A 1 40.56 3.39 50.72
C MET A 1 39.11 3.66 50.28
N GLY A 2 38.37 4.65 50.79
CA GLY A 2 36.93 4.82 50.47
C GLY A 2 36.55 5.70 49.26
N LYS A 3 37.46 6.55 48.74
CA LYS A 3 37.13 7.47 47.62
C LYS A 3 37.18 6.79 46.25
N THR A 4 38.15 5.91 46.03
CA THR A 4 38.30 5.13 44.78
C THR A 4 37.16 4.15 44.56
N ALA A 5 36.67 3.48 45.62
CA ALA A 5 35.53 2.57 45.52
C ALA A 5 34.21 3.27 45.14
N LYS A 6 33.99 4.51 45.62
CA LYS A 6 32.81 5.31 45.29
C LYS A 6 32.82 5.78 43.83
N ILE A 7 34.00 6.13 43.29
CA ILE A 7 34.15 6.55 41.89
C ILE A 7 33.88 5.37 40.95
N CYS A 8 34.40 4.17 41.24
CA CYS A 8 34.06 2.97 40.46
C CYS A 8 32.56 2.63 40.51
N SER A 9 31.92 2.77 41.68
CA SER A 9 30.48 2.51 41.82
C SER A 9 29.62 3.50 41.03
N LEU A 10 30.04 4.77 40.94
CA LEU A 10 29.34 5.81 40.18
C LEU A 10 29.49 5.59 38.66
N ILE A 11 30.70 5.22 38.21
CA ILE A 11 30.98 4.91 36.81
C ILE A 11 30.19 3.66 36.37
N CYS A 12 30.16 2.60 37.19
CA CYS A 12 29.34 1.42 36.92
C CYS A 12 27.85 1.75 36.82
N SER A 13 27.33 2.58 37.72
CA SER A 13 25.91 2.98 37.70
C SER A 13 25.56 3.82 36.48
N MET A 14 26.48 4.67 36.02
CA MET A 14 26.29 5.50 34.83
C MET A 14 26.37 4.66 33.54
N ILE A 15 27.21 3.62 33.49
CA ILE A 15 27.29 2.68 32.36
C ILE A 15 26.01 1.83 32.25
N ILE A 16 25.46 1.37 33.39
CA ILE A 16 24.20 0.61 33.43
C ILE A 16 23.03 1.48 32.97
N LEU A 17 23.00 2.77 33.35
CA LEU A 17 21.98 3.72 32.91
C LEU A 17 22.04 3.95 31.40
N VAL A 18 23.24 4.06 30.81
CA VAL A 18 23.42 4.27 29.36
C VAL A 18 23.07 3.00 28.56
N MET A 19 23.40 1.80 29.06
CA MET A 19 23.02 0.55 28.40
C MET A 19 21.51 0.27 28.43
N GLY A 20 20.79 0.78 29.43
CA GLY A 20 19.32 0.67 29.52
C GLY A 20 18.55 1.42 28.43
N PHE A 21 19.19 2.34 27.70
CA PHE A 21 18.58 3.08 26.58
C PHE A 21 18.89 2.49 25.20
N ILE A 22 19.67 1.41 25.14
CA ILE A 22 20.03 0.74 23.87
C ILE A 22 19.12 -0.48 23.65
N THR A 23 17.81 -0.31 23.80
CA THR A 23 16.88 -1.27 23.21
C THR A 23 16.94 -1.08 21.70
N PRO A 24 17.25 -2.11 20.89
CA PRO A 24 17.05 -2.00 19.46
C PRO A 24 15.59 -1.63 19.24
N SER A 25 15.34 -0.49 18.61
CA SER A 25 14.01 -0.15 18.12
C SER A 25 13.66 -1.23 17.10
N GLN A 26 12.86 -2.21 17.52
CA GLN A 26 12.27 -3.17 16.60
C GLN A 26 11.37 -2.34 15.69
N ALA A 27 11.87 -1.98 14.51
CA ALA A 27 11.05 -1.34 13.50
C ALA A 27 9.83 -2.23 13.30
N ALA A 28 8.65 -1.71 13.62
CA ALA A 28 7.41 -2.42 13.39
C ALA A 28 7.36 -2.74 11.89
N GLU A 29 7.08 -4.00 11.55
CA GLU A 29 6.93 -4.41 10.15
C GLU A 29 5.84 -3.55 9.51
N THR A 30 6.18 -2.81 8.46
CA THR A 30 5.21 -2.02 7.71
C THR A 30 4.19 -2.96 7.10
N LYS A 31 2.96 -2.92 7.61
CA LYS A 31 1.86 -3.73 7.07
C LYS A 31 1.51 -3.24 5.67
N ARG A 32 1.30 -4.17 4.75
CA ARG A 32 0.98 -3.86 3.35
C ARG A 32 -0.48 -4.10 3.02
N ILE A 33 -1.05 -3.28 2.13
CA ILE A 33 -2.38 -3.46 1.56
C ILE A 33 -2.24 -3.75 0.07
N LEU A 34 -2.96 -4.76 -0.42
CA LEU A 34 -3.05 -5.06 -1.84
C LEU A 34 -4.33 -4.47 -2.41
N ILE A 35 -4.21 -3.50 -3.32
CA ILE A 35 -5.35 -2.93 -4.05
C ILE A 35 -5.52 -3.67 -5.38
N VAL A 36 -6.69 -4.27 -5.60
CA VAL A 36 -7.04 -4.92 -6.86
C VAL A 36 -7.72 -3.92 -7.79
N ALA A 37 -7.25 -3.80 -9.03
CA ALA A 37 -7.80 -2.89 -10.02
C ALA A 37 -7.95 -3.53 -11.40
N SER A 38 -8.79 -2.93 -12.24
CA SER A 38 -9.00 -3.33 -13.64
C SER A 38 -7.98 -2.70 -14.58
N ASN A 39 -7.66 -3.36 -15.69
CA ASN A 39 -6.89 -2.77 -16.79
C ASN A 39 -7.79 -2.20 -17.91
N LEU A 40 -9.11 -2.29 -17.81
CA LEU A 40 -10.03 -1.90 -18.88
C LEU A 40 -10.24 -0.39 -18.96
N GLN A 41 -10.42 0.10 -20.19
CA GLN A 41 -10.86 1.47 -20.47
C GLN A 41 -12.34 1.55 -20.84
N ASP A 42 -12.84 0.55 -21.56
CA ASP A 42 -14.24 0.48 -22.01
C ASP A 42 -14.82 -0.93 -21.80
N MET A 43 -16.15 -1.04 -21.84
CA MET A 43 -16.89 -2.30 -21.60
C MET A 43 -16.86 -3.26 -22.81
N GLY A 44 -16.21 -2.88 -23.92
CA GLY A 44 -16.14 -3.69 -25.14
C GLY A 44 -17.42 -3.69 -25.98
N ASP A 45 -18.41 -2.88 -25.62
CA ASP A 45 -19.64 -2.68 -26.39
C ASP A 45 -19.43 -1.68 -27.55
N PRO A 46 -20.29 -1.63 -28.57
CA PRO A 46 -20.11 -0.75 -29.73
C PRO A 46 -20.01 0.74 -29.39
N GLU A 47 -20.66 1.18 -28.30
CA GLU A 47 -20.67 2.57 -27.86
C GLU A 47 -19.45 2.90 -26.98
N LYS A 48 -18.64 1.90 -26.62
CA LYS A 48 -17.44 2.01 -25.79
C LYS A 48 -17.70 2.73 -24.48
N HIS A 49 -18.72 2.27 -23.75
CA HIS A 49 -19.01 2.83 -22.44
C HIS A 49 -17.80 2.67 -21.51
N ASP A 50 -17.54 3.69 -20.68
CA ASP A 50 -16.36 3.73 -19.80
C ASP A 50 -16.39 2.59 -18.78
N ALA A 51 -15.32 1.82 -18.73
CA ALA A 51 -15.14 0.73 -17.77
C ALA A 51 -14.00 1.00 -16.78
N ARG A 52 -13.36 2.16 -16.80
CA ARG A 52 -12.21 2.43 -15.94
C ARG A 52 -12.58 2.34 -14.46
N ASN A 53 -11.55 2.14 -13.65
CA ASN A 53 -11.65 2.21 -12.20
C ASN A 53 -12.14 3.60 -11.78
N ASN A 54 -13.02 3.67 -10.77
CA ASN A 54 -13.48 4.96 -10.24
C ASN A 54 -12.37 5.61 -9.40
N LEU A 55 -11.75 6.70 -9.85
CA LEU A 55 -10.61 7.33 -9.17
C LEU A 55 -10.89 7.59 -7.69
N TRP A 56 -12.08 8.06 -7.34
CA TRP A 56 -12.42 8.44 -5.97
C TRP A 56 -12.45 7.25 -5.02
N GLU A 57 -12.78 6.06 -5.54
CA GLU A 57 -12.81 4.79 -4.81
C GLU A 57 -11.44 4.12 -4.70
N TYR A 58 -10.39 4.69 -5.32
CA TYR A 58 -9.02 4.17 -5.25
C TYR A 58 -8.05 5.17 -4.62
N ALA A 59 -8.05 6.43 -5.06
CA ALA A 59 -7.15 7.45 -4.52
C ALA A 59 -7.51 7.79 -3.07
N THR A 60 -8.80 7.87 -2.71
CA THR A 60 -9.21 8.19 -1.34
C THR A 60 -8.83 7.07 -0.34
N PRO A 61 -9.09 5.78 -0.61
CA PRO A 61 -8.60 4.71 0.27
C PRO A 61 -7.08 4.60 0.30
N TYR A 62 -6.39 4.78 -0.84
CA TYR A 62 -4.93 4.83 -0.88
C TYR A 62 -4.40 5.88 0.08
N HIS A 63 -4.93 7.11 0.03
CA HIS A 63 -4.60 8.18 0.97
C HIS A 63 -4.74 7.75 2.42
N VAL A 64 -5.88 7.11 2.75
CA VAL A 64 -6.16 6.64 4.11
C VAL A 64 -5.12 5.60 4.54
N PHE A 65 -4.78 4.64 3.68
CA PHE A 65 -3.79 3.61 4.00
C PHE A 65 -2.40 4.21 4.22
N VAL A 66 -1.91 5.01 3.29
CA VAL A 66 -0.56 5.61 3.41
C VAL A 66 -0.46 6.58 4.59
N SER A 67 -1.53 7.34 4.86
CA SER A 67 -1.60 8.26 6.02
C SER A 67 -1.56 7.53 7.36
N HIS A 68 -1.95 6.25 7.40
CA HIS A 68 -1.87 5.40 8.58
C HIS A 68 -0.63 4.49 8.59
N GLY A 69 0.35 4.77 7.72
CA GLY A 69 1.64 4.08 7.70
C GLY A 69 1.62 2.70 7.06
N TYR A 70 0.59 2.37 6.26
CA TYR A 70 0.61 1.16 5.43
C TYR A 70 1.37 1.43 4.13
N ASP A 71 2.10 0.43 3.64
CA ASP A 71 2.56 0.41 2.24
C ASP A 71 1.45 -0.18 1.36
N VAL A 72 1.40 0.23 0.10
CA VAL A 72 0.30 -0.13 -0.81
C VAL A 72 0.85 -0.56 -2.16
N ASP A 73 0.55 -1.81 -2.53
CA ASP A 73 0.78 -2.33 -3.86
C ASP A 73 -0.54 -2.45 -4.62
N PHE A 74 -0.49 -2.34 -5.94
CA PHE A 74 -1.62 -2.63 -6.81
C PHE A 74 -1.41 -3.99 -7.48
N VAL A 75 -2.49 -4.71 -7.77
CA VAL A 75 -2.52 -5.87 -8.68
C VAL A 75 -3.64 -5.69 -9.69
N SER A 76 -3.40 -6.11 -10.92
CA SER A 76 -4.42 -6.12 -11.96
C SER A 76 -4.27 -7.37 -12.84
N PRO A 77 -5.32 -7.76 -13.59
CA PRO A 77 -5.29 -8.93 -14.48
C PRO A 77 -4.05 -9.04 -15.39
N LYS A 78 -3.54 -7.90 -15.89
CA LYS A 78 -2.38 -7.82 -16.79
C LYS A 78 -1.12 -7.26 -16.12
N GLY A 79 -1.23 -6.76 -14.89
CA GLY A 79 -0.23 -5.88 -14.28
C GLY A 79 -0.08 -4.55 -15.04
N GLY A 80 0.91 -3.76 -14.66
CA GLY A 80 1.25 -2.49 -15.31
C GLY A 80 0.20 -1.40 -15.09
N VAL A 81 -0.15 -0.70 -16.18
CA VAL A 81 -0.98 0.52 -16.16
C VAL A 81 -2.42 0.21 -15.76
N VAL A 82 -2.95 1.01 -14.82
CA VAL A 82 -4.32 0.96 -14.33
C VAL A 82 -5.01 2.29 -14.68
N PRO A 83 -5.97 2.31 -15.62
CA PRO A 83 -6.65 3.53 -16.00
C PRO A 83 -7.78 3.88 -15.01
N PHE A 84 -7.98 5.18 -14.77
CA PHE A 84 -9.04 5.71 -13.90
C PHE A 84 -9.95 6.69 -14.64
N MET A 85 -11.23 6.71 -14.26
CA MET A 85 -12.21 7.74 -14.60
C MET A 85 -12.49 8.64 -13.38
N MET A 86 -13.26 9.71 -13.59
CA MET A 86 -13.52 10.82 -12.64
C MET A 86 -12.40 11.85 -12.56
N ASP A 87 -12.78 13.12 -12.40
CA ASP A 87 -11.85 14.21 -12.20
C ASP A 87 -11.15 14.11 -10.83
N PRO A 88 -9.86 14.44 -10.73
CA PRO A 88 -9.15 14.42 -9.46
C PRO A 88 -9.58 15.61 -8.60
N LEU A 89 -10.56 15.40 -7.72
CA LEU A 89 -11.06 16.43 -6.80
C LEU A 89 -10.65 16.12 -5.36
N GLY A 90 -10.45 17.18 -4.56
CA GLY A 90 -10.17 17.07 -3.12
C GLY A 90 -9.01 16.12 -2.81
N ILE A 91 -9.27 15.13 -1.95
CA ILE A 91 -8.29 14.12 -1.53
C ILE A 91 -7.65 13.41 -2.72
N SER A 92 -8.43 13.05 -3.76
CA SER A 92 -7.88 12.36 -4.94
C SER A 92 -6.80 13.20 -5.65
N SER A 93 -6.99 14.52 -5.75
CA SER A 93 -5.98 15.42 -6.33
C SER A 93 -4.72 15.50 -5.47
N TYR A 94 -4.89 15.55 -4.14
CA TYR A 94 -3.76 15.58 -3.21
C TYR A 94 -2.93 14.31 -3.34
N THR A 95 -3.59 13.15 -3.31
CA THR A 95 -2.98 11.83 -3.37
C THR A 95 -2.19 11.59 -4.65
N ILE A 96 -2.73 12.02 -5.79
CA ILE A 96 -2.00 11.99 -7.07
C ILE A 96 -0.73 12.85 -7.00
N LYS A 97 -0.82 14.05 -6.42
CA LYS A 97 0.27 15.02 -6.44
C LYS A 97 1.36 14.74 -5.41
N HIS A 98 1.00 14.15 -4.28
CA HIS A 98 1.88 14.12 -3.10
C HIS A 98 2.20 12.72 -2.58
N GLU A 99 1.46 11.68 -2.98
CA GLU A 99 1.58 10.35 -2.36
C GLU A 99 1.97 9.25 -3.35
N GLY A 100 2.36 9.62 -4.58
CA GLY A 100 2.85 8.67 -5.59
C GLY A 100 1.77 7.73 -6.12
N PHE A 101 0.49 8.05 -5.95
CA PHE A 101 -0.63 7.16 -6.31
C PHE A 101 -0.57 6.64 -7.75
N LEU A 102 -0.37 7.52 -8.74
CA LEU A 102 -0.34 7.10 -10.14
C LEU A 102 0.90 6.27 -10.47
N GLU A 103 2.05 6.53 -9.83
CA GLU A 103 3.25 5.72 -10.02
C GLU A 103 3.02 4.29 -9.51
N ARG A 104 2.41 4.15 -8.33
CA ARG A 104 2.05 2.85 -7.76
C ARG A 104 0.98 2.14 -8.57
N ALA A 105 -0.12 2.81 -8.90
CA ALA A 105 -1.20 2.22 -9.69
C ALA A 105 -0.73 1.79 -11.09
N ASN A 106 0.15 2.56 -11.74
CA ASN A 106 0.66 2.22 -13.07
C ASN A 106 1.78 1.18 -13.08
N SER A 107 2.23 0.76 -11.90
CA SER A 107 3.20 -0.30 -11.70
C SER A 107 2.54 -1.53 -11.07
N SER A 108 1.25 -1.76 -11.34
CA SER A 108 0.52 -2.87 -10.72
C SER A 108 1.18 -4.21 -11.00
N LEU A 109 1.18 -5.07 -10.00
CA LEU A 109 1.69 -6.43 -10.07
C LEU A 109 0.83 -7.26 -11.02
N LYS A 110 1.47 -8.22 -11.69
CA LYS A 110 0.76 -9.36 -12.26
C LYS A 110 0.35 -10.33 -11.14
N PRO A 111 -0.74 -11.10 -11.31
CA PRO A 111 -1.17 -12.09 -10.32
C PRO A 111 -0.05 -13.02 -9.83
N GLU A 112 0.79 -13.51 -10.76
CA GLU A 112 1.93 -14.40 -10.48
C GLU A 112 3.00 -13.82 -9.56
N LYS A 113 3.01 -12.48 -9.37
CA LYS A 113 3.97 -11.78 -8.51
C LYS A 113 3.41 -11.49 -7.12
N VAL A 114 2.13 -11.78 -6.89
CA VAL A 114 1.50 -11.61 -5.59
C VAL A 114 1.87 -12.80 -4.70
N VAL A 115 2.35 -12.48 -3.50
CA VAL A 115 2.51 -13.41 -2.38
C VAL A 115 1.59 -12.90 -1.29
N ILE A 116 0.40 -13.48 -1.18
CA ILE A 116 -0.72 -12.87 -0.44
C ILE A 116 -0.45 -12.75 1.06
N GLU A 117 0.38 -13.65 1.61
CA GLU A 117 0.79 -13.69 3.01
C GLU A 117 1.55 -12.43 3.44
N ASN A 118 2.07 -11.67 2.48
CA ASN A 118 2.74 -10.41 2.72
C ASN A 118 1.79 -9.22 2.96
N PHE A 119 0.50 -9.40 2.73
CA PHE A 119 -0.49 -8.34 2.81
C PHE A 119 -1.42 -8.56 4.00
N ALA A 120 -1.68 -7.48 4.74
CA ALA A 120 -2.58 -7.50 5.89
C ALA A 120 -4.06 -7.47 5.46
N ALA A 121 -4.36 -6.95 4.27
CA ALA A 121 -5.69 -6.94 3.68
C ALA A 121 -5.64 -6.75 2.17
N VAL A 122 -6.76 -7.11 1.53
CA VAL A 122 -7.06 -6.83 0.13
C VAL A 122 -8.18 -5.79 0.07
N TYR A 123 -8.03 -4.80 -0.79
CA TYR A 123 -9.07 -3.80 -1.08
C TYR A 123 -9.40 -3.83 -2.57
N ILE A 124 -10.70 -3.79 -2.90
CA ILE A 124 -11.19 -3.74 -4.28
C ILE A 124 -12.14 -2.56 -4.38
N GLY A 125 -11.75 -1.54 -5.14
CA GLY A 125 -12.62 -0.40 -5.45
C GLY A 125 -13.55 -0.69 -6.64
N GLY A 126 -14.49 0.20 -6.90
CA GLY A 126 -15.45 0.08 -7.99
C GLY A 126 -14.98 0.65 -9.33
N GLY A 127 -15.93 1.18 -10.10
CA GLY A 127 -15.80 1.33 -11.55
C GLY A 127 -16.16 0.03 -12.26
N TYR A 128 -16.70 0.12 -13.48
CA TYR A 128 -17.32 -1.04 -14.12
C TYR A 128 -16.33 -2.16 -14.45
N GLY A 129 -15.09 -1.84 -14.80
CA GLY A 129 -14.10 -2.80 -15.28
C GLY A 129 -13.81 -3.93 -14.29
N THR A 130 -13.94 -3.69 -12.99
CA THR A 130 -13.78 -4.74 -11.97
C THR A 130 -14.84 -5.84 -12.08
N LEU A 131 -16.02 -5.51 -12.60
CA LEU A 131 -17.08 -6.49 -12.91
C LEU A 131 -16.79 -7.30 -14.19
N PHE A 132 -15.79 -6.90 -14.97
CA PHE A 132 -15.36 -7.58 -16.20
C PHE A 132 -14.05 -8.32 -15.99
N ASP A 133 -12.90 -7.66 -16.20
CA ASP A 133 -11.62 -8.37 -16.28
C ASP A 133 -11.14 -8.88 -14.93
N VAL A 134 -11.41 -8.18 -13.83
CA VAL A 134 -11.09 -8.66 -12.47
C VAL A 134 -11.97 -9.86 -12.12
N ALA A 135 -13.30 -9.73 -12.22
CA ALA A 135 -14.24 -10.79 -11.86
C ALA A 135 -14.12 -12.07 -12.72
N SER A 136 -13.63 -11.96 -13.97
CA SER A 136 -13.44 -13.11 -14.86
C SER A 136 -12.02 -13.70 -14.85
N ASN A 137 -11.03 -13.01 -14.28
CA ASN A 137 -9.65 -13.48 -14.24
C ASN A 137 -9.43 -14.49 -13.09
N ARG A 138 -9.48 -15.78 -13.42
CA ARG A 138 -9.27 -16.87 -12.46
C ARG A 138 -7.89 -16.88 -11.82
N GLU A 139 -6.87 -16.38 -12.51
CA GLU A 139 -5.50 -16.37 -12.00
C GLU A 139 -5.35 -15.33 -10.89
N LEU A 140 -5.86 -14.12 -11.14
CA LEU A 140 -5.96 -13.07 -10.15
C LEU A 140 -6.76 -13.54 -8.93
N LEU A 141 -7.97 -14.08 -9.13
CA LEU A 141 -8.81 -14.54 -8.02
C LEU A 141 -8.21 -15.69 -7.20
N ARG A 142 -7.26 -16.45 -7.75
CA ARG A 142 -6.52 -17.49 -7.02
C ARG A 142 -5.32 -16.94 -6.24
N SER A 143 -4.85 -15.75 -6.59
CA SER A 143 -3.74 -15.07 -5.92
C SER A 143 -4.17 -14.23 -4.71
N LEU A 144 -5.49 -14.07 -4.50
CA LEU A 144 -6.11 -13.35 -3.38
C LEU A 144 -6.62 -14.33 -2.33
#